data_AF-A0A0P9G2L8-F1
#
_entry.id   AF-A0A0P9G2L8-F1
#
_cell.length_a   1.000
_cell.length_b   1.000
_cell.length_c   1.000
_cell.angle_alpha   90.00
_cell.angle_beta   90.00
_cell.angle_gamma   90.00
#
_symmetry.space_group_name_H-M   'P 1'
#
loop_
_entity.id
_entity.type
_entity.pdbx_description
1 polymer ?
#
loop_
_entity_poly.entity_id
_entity_poly.type
_entity_poly.pdbx_seq_one_letter_code
_entity_poly.pdbx_strand_id
1 'polypeptide(L)'
;MKKFGLVTCILATIVGCNSESSNNGDKPPTTSGTASKIDETFFHQIKNAGQHQTPWQGYQFDKVGMYLIHAENKQVKNAYIVNAKETIQDAVALDNDYGIDVNQLNDMSVTAHDKLLEGNGLFDFYYKIKNHQYYLQSYSEQSVNISDMLITPAITLAYHEAFHIYQHNAFKQPAGRDQLDFDEFWKYPLDEEMVTLKVMLLALMSDLPNKMLNSEETLQFIKQYIVLTEEMMRIDSSRTGDASTGWVYKHSLGQELFEGSALYVDVMMSREVIASHKNKPFSLLNPLILDKEQYGYKQISSKKDKEQYFAFNMFYESGASIIWLLHQYGVDLKQLENGHYPYSIAKEIANISELDSYYLLRDLKQTALWQQAAQSAKRYGKFN
;
A
#
# COMPACT_ATOMS: atom_id res chain seq x y z
N MET A 1 -11.16 -23.68 -10.94
CA MET A 1 -10.65 -22.69 -9.97
C MET A 1 -10.02 -21.55 -10.74
N LYS A 2 -10.66 -20.37 -10.74
CA LYS A 2 -10.08 -19.17 -11.33
C LYS A 2 -8.87 -18.78 -10.47
N LYS A 3 -7.67 -18.78 -11.05
CA LYS A 3 -6.49 -18.18 -10.42
C LYS A 3 -6.77 -16.67 -10.41
N PHE A 4 -7.05 -16.12 -9.23
CA PHE A 4 -7.15 -14.67 -9.04
C PHE A 4 -5.79 -14.20 -8.57
N GLY A 5 -5.24 -13.21 -9.29
CA GLY A 5 -3.91 -12.66 -9.10
C GLY A 5 -3.65 -12.28 -7.65
N LEU A 6 -2.54 -12.80 -7.14
CA LEU A 6 -2.00 -12.52 -5.83
C LEU A 6 -1.68 -11.01 -5.76
N VAL A 7 -2.27 -10.36 -4.78
CA VAL A 7 -2.14 -8.93 -4.49
C VAL A 7 -0.89 -8.72 -3.64
N THR A 8 -0.11 -7.71 -4.04
CA THR A 8 0.82 -6.90 -3.24
C THR A 8 2.09 -7.57 -2.70
N CYS A 9 3.20 -7.35 -3.41
CA CYS A 9 4.53 -7.36 -2.80
C CYS A 9 4.95 -5.90 -2.54
N ILE A 10 4.77 -5.43 -1.31
CA ILE A 10 5.54 -4.28 -0.81
C ILE A 10 7.01 -4.75 -0.77
N LEU A 11 7.82 -4.26 -1.71
CA LEU A 11 9.27 -4.42 -1.63
C LEU A 11 9.80 -3.53 -0.50
N ALA A 12 9.79 -4.08 0.72
CA ALA A 12 10.86 -3.79 1.65
C ALA A 12 12.16 -4.17 0.94
N THR A 13 13.08 -3.21 0.76
CA THR A 13 14.44 -3.49 0.29
C THR A 13 15.15 -4.36 1.31
N ILE A 14 14.96 -5.68 1.23
CA ILE A 14 15.77 -6.66 1.95
C ILE A 14 16.87 -7.09 0.98
N VAL A 15 18.11 -6.76 1.32
CA VAL A 15 19.29 -7.39 0.71
C VAL A 15 19.25 -8.87 1.06
N GLY A 16 18.62 -9.67 0.21
CA GLY A 16 18.53 -11.12 0.35
C GLY A 16 19.58 -11.82 -0.50
N CYS A 17 20.70 -12.21 0.11
CA CYS A 17 21.53 -13.28 -0.45
C CYS A 17 20.71 -14.57 -0.48
N ASN A 18 20.52 -15.15 -1.67
CA ASN A 18 20.05 -16.51 -1.85
C ASN A 18 21.09 -17.48 -1.25
N SER A 19 20.79 -17.98 -0.07
CA SER A 19 21.30 -19.27 0.39
C SER A 19 20.12 -20.07 0.92
N GLU A 20 19.85 -21.20 0.30
CA GLU A 20 18.99 -22.25 0.84
C GLU A 20 19.45 -22.59 2.26
N SER A 21 18.68 -22.15 3.27
CA SER A 21 18.83 -22.62 4.63
C SER A 21 17.47 -23.12 5.09
N SER A 22 17.26 -24.42 5.03
CA SER A 22 16.17 -25.08 5.74
C SER A 22 16.32 -24.77 7.23
N ASN A 23 15.30 -24.13 7.80
CA ASN A 23 15.27 -23.75 9.20
C ASN A 23 15.04 -24.99 10.06
N ASN A 24 16.09 -25.64 10.54
CA ASN A 24 16.00 -26.72 11.53
C ASN A 24 15.81 -26.17 12.96
N GLY A 25 15.08 -25.06 13.12
CA GLY A 25 14.85 -24.46 14.42
C GLY A 25 13.84 -25.30 15.21
N ASP A 26 14.22 -25.76 16.41
CA ASP A 26 13.25 -26.30 17.36
C ASP A 26 12.16 -25.25 17.64
N LYS A 27 10.90 -25.70 17.76
CA LYS A 27 9.82 -24.77 18.14
C LYS A 27 10.16 -24.12 19.49
N PRO A 28 9.97 -22.79 19.64
CA PRO A 28 10.26 -22.14 20.90
C PRO A 28 9.36 -22.73 22.00
N PRO A 29 9.90 -22.95 23.21
CA PRO A 29 9.11 -23.49 24.30
C PRO A 29 7.96 -22.53 24.61
N THR A 30 6.80 -23.07 24.91
CA THR A 30 5.71 -22.27 25.46
C THR A 30 6.06 -21.94 26.92
N THR A 31 6.51 -20.72 27.16
CA THR A 31 6.83 -20.22 28.50
C THR A 31 5.55 -19.82 29.23
N SER A 32 5.59 -19.72 30.56
CA SER A 32 4.46 -19.28 31.38
C SER A 32 4.08 -17.83 31.07
N GLY A 33 3.15 -17.60 30.13
CA GLY A 33 2.36 -16.37 29.97
C GLY A 33 3.10 -15.04 29.69
N THR A 34 4.43 -14.99 29.70
CA THR A 34 5.15 -13.71 29.61
C THR A 34 5.57 -13.39 28.18
N ALA A 35 5.21 -12.21 27.68
CA ALA A 35 5.69 -11.67 26.41
C ALA A 35 7.00 -10.88 26.59
N SER A 36 7.82 -10.82 25.55
CA SER A 36 9.03 -9.98 25.58
C SER A 36 8.65 -8.50 25.38
N LYS A 37 9.49 -7.57 25.85
CA LYS A 37 9.21 -6.12 25.75
C LYS A 37 8.88 -5.64 24.32
N ILE A 38 9.49 -6.26 23.31
CA ILE A 38 9.21 -5.92 21.92
C ILE A 38 7.83 -6.42 21.47
N ASP A 39 7.42 -7.60 21.94
CA ASP A 39 6.08 -8.14 21.71
C ASP A 39 5.02 -7.25 22.37
N GLU A 40 5.25 -6.82 23.62
CA GLU A 40 4.36 -5.90 24.33
C GLU A 40 4.21 -4.57 23.59
N THR A 41 5.33 -4.04 23.07
CA THR A 41 5.32 -2.81 22.25
C THR A 41 4.46 -3.01 21.01
N PHE A 42 4.58 -4.16 20.34
CA PHE A 42 3.78 -4.45 19.16
C PHE A 42 2.29 -4.65 19.49
N PHE A 43 1.95 -5.30 20.60
CA PHE A 43 0.55 -5.44 21.06
C PHE A 43 -0.10 -4.08 21.36
N HIS A 44 0.66 -3.16 21.96
CA HIS A 44 0.18 -1.79 22.15
C HIS A 44 -0.02 -1.04 20.83
N GLN A 45 0.86 -1.23 19.84
CA GLN A 45 0.66 -0.68 18.50
C GLN A 45 -0.59 -1.25 17.84
N ILE A 46 -0.85 -2.56 17.94
CA ILE A 46 -2.06 -3.22 17.43
C ILE A 46 -3.31 -2.65 18.10
N LYS A 47 -3.32 -2.54 19.42
CA LYS A 47 -4.43 -1.94 20.17
C LYS A 47 -4.71 -0.52 19.71
N ASN A 48 -3.67 0.33 19.64
CA ASN A 48 -3.83 1.73 19.25
C ASN A 48 -4.34 1.84 17.81
N ALA A 49 -3.84 1.00 16.88
CA ALA A 49 -4.35 0.92 15.52
C ALA A 49 -5.80 0.42 15.45
N GLY A 50 -6.22 -0.48 16.35
CA GLY A 50 -7.61 -0.93 16.48
C GLY A 50 -8.55 0.13 17.06
N GLN A 51 -8.02 1.08 17.83
CA GLN A 51 -8.77 2.20 18.41
C GLN A 51 -8.79 3.44 17.51
N HIS A 52 -7.90 3.51 16.52
CA HIS A 52 -7.84 4.58 15.53
C HIS A 52 -9.19 4.71 14.81
N GLN A 53 -9.69 5.94 14.72
CA GLN A 53 -10.87 6.24 13.92
C GLN A 53 -10.50 6.23 12.44
N THR A 54 -10.60 5.05 11.84
CA THR A 54 -10.34 4.86 10.41
C THR A 54 -11.13 5.87 9.57
N PRO A 55 -10.51 6.47 8.53
CA PRO A 55 -11.25 7.29 7.58
C PRO A 55 -12.19 6.46 6.70
N TRP A 56 -12.10 5.12 6.74
CA TRP A 56 -12.91 4.21 5.94
C TRP A 56 -14.00 3.53 6.78
N GLN A 57 -15.23 4.02 6.69
CA GLN A 57 -16.33 3.50 7.49
C GLN A 57 -16.62 2.02 7.19
N GLY A 58 -16.59 1.17 8.22
CA GLY A 58 -16.87 -0.27 8.12
C GLY A 58 -15.61 -1.13 8.23
N TYR A 59 -14.43 -0.55 8.05
CA TYR A 59 -13.18 -1.26 8.31
C TYR A 59 -12.95 -1.40 9.83
N GLN A 60 -12.91 -2.64 10.33
CA GLN A 60 -12.77 -2.98 11.75
C GLN A 60 -11.48 -3.76 12.00
N PHE A 61 -10.35 -3.06 12.04
CA PHE A 61 -9.03 -3.68 12.26
C PHE A 61 -8.96 -4.44 13.60
N ASP A 62 -9.61 -3.92 14.65
CA ASP A 62 -9.68 -4.53 15.97
C ASP A 62 -10.38 -5.89 16.00
N LYS A 63 -11.08 -6.28 14.93
CA LYS A 63 -11.75 -7.59 14.78
C LYS A 63 -10.99 -8.58 13.92
N VAL A 64 -9.85 -8.17 13.35
CA VAL A 64 -9.05 -9.04 12.49
C VAL A 64 -8.34 -10.07 13.35
N GLY A 65 -8.58 -11.35 13.06
CA GLY A 65 -7.85 -12.46 13.66
C GLY A 65 -6.47 -12.56 13.02
N MET A 66 -5.41 -12.53 13.85
CA MET A 66 -4.03 -12.53 13.37
C MET A 66 -3.22 -13.66 14.01
N TYR A 67 -2.27 -14.21 13.25
CA TYR A 67 -1.21 -15.06 13.75
C TYR A 67 0.13 -14.37 13.49
N LEU A 68 0.82 -13.96 14.54
CA LEU A 68 1.99 -13.09 14.49
C LEU A 68 3.22 -13.88 14.89
N ILE A 69 4.25 -13.87 14.05
CA ILE A 69 5.50 -14.57 14.27
C ILE A 69 6.60 -13.56 14.59
N HIS A 70 7.08 -13.55 15.82
CA HIS A 70 8.30 -12.82 16.15
C HIS A 70 9.49 -13.64 15.65
N ALA A 71 10.21 -13.13 14.65
CA ALA A 71 11.40 -13.78 14.11
C ALA A 71 12.58 -12.81 14.01
N GLU A 72 13.76 -13.30 14.41
CA GLU A 72 15.02 -12.56 14.34
C GLU A 72 16.07 -13.39 13.61
N ASN A 73 16.73 -12.81 12.60
CA ASN A 73 17.70 -13.52 11.76
C ASN A 73 17.14 -14.84 11.21
N LYS A 74 15.90 -14.81 10.72
CA LYS A 74 15.12 -15.97 10.27
C LYS A 74 14.84 -17.02 11.36
N GLN A 75 15.15 -16.79 12.63
CA GLN A 75 14.85 -17.72 13.73
C GLN A 75 13.60 -17.26 14.48
N VAL A 76 12.62 -18.15 14.60
CA VAL A 76 11.41 -17.88 15.36
C VAL A 76 11.73 -17.78 16.84
N LYS A 77 11.28 -16.68 17.47
CA LYS A 77 11.43 -16.42 18.91
C LYS A 77 10.17 -16.80 19.66
N ASN A 78 9.03 -16.32 19.17
CA ASN A 78 7.71 -16.56 19.72
C ASN A 78 6.66 -16.41 18.63
N ALA A 79 5.46 -16.93 18.88
CA ALA A 79 4.30 -16.63 18.06
C ALA A 79 3.06 -16.40 18.92
N TYR A 80 2.19 -15.54 18.43
CA TYR A 80 1.01 -15.07 19.14
C TYR A 80 -0.20 -15.10 18.23
N ILE A 81 -1.33 -15.51 18.79
CA ILE A 81 -2.63 -15.36 18.13
C ILE A 81 -3.37 -14.18 18.77
N VAL A 82 -3.86 -13.28 17.93
CA VAL A 82 -4.65 -12.11 18.33
C VAL A 82 -6.07 -12.27 17.81
N ASN A 83 -7.07 -11.95 18.64
CA ASN A 83 -8.49 -12.09 18.34
C ASN A 83 -8.83 -13.51 17.83
N ALA A 84 -8.61 -14.50 18.68
CA ALA A 84 -8.87 -15.89 18.32
C ALA A 84 -10.37 -16.10 18.03
N LYS A 85 -10.69 -16.75 16.92
CA LYS A 85 -12.08 -17.01 16.50
C LYS A 85 -12.71 -18.21 17.21
N GLU A 86 -11.87 -19.03 17.84
CA GLU A 86 -12.25 -20.16 18.68
C GLU A 86 -11.15 -20.46 19.70
N THR A 87 -11.47 -21.18 20.78
CA THR A 87 -10.47 -21.66 21.74
C THR A 87 -9.47 -22.60 21.08
N ILE A 88 -8.17 -22.42 21.32
CA ILE A 88 -7.10 -23.28 20.80
C ILE A 88 -6.41 -23.96 21.99
N GLN A 89 -6.32 -25.29 21.97
CA GLN A 89 -5.90 -26.10 23.13
C GLN A 89 -4.49 -25.78 23.61
N ASP A 90 -3.59 -25.45 22.69
CA ASP A 90 -2.18 -25.16 22.98
C ASP A 90 -1.87 -23.66 23.04
N ALA A 91 -2.90 -22.81 23.00
CA ALA A 91 -2.74 -21.37 23.17
C ALA A 91 -2.72 -21.04 24.67
N VAL A 92 -1.70 -20.30 25.10
CA VAL A 92 -1.50 -19.91 26.50
C VAL A 92 -1.78 -18.42 26.63
N ALA A 93 -2.71 -18.05 27.51
CA ALA A 93 -3.00 -16.66 27.82
C ALA A 93 -1.77 -15.96 28.39
N LEU A 94 -1.60 -14.68 28.02
CA LEU A 94 -0.53 -13.86 28.57
C LEU A 94 -0.88 -13.33 29.95
N ASP A 95 0.13 -13.13 30.79
CA ASP A 95 -0.04 -12.69 32.20
C ASP A 95 -0.56 -11.24 32.30
N ASN A 96 -0.24 -10.42 31.30
CA ASN A 96 -0.59 -9.00 31.25
C ASN A 96 -1.82 -8.76 30.38
N ASP A 97 -2.68 -7.83 30.81
CA ASP A 97 -3.76 -7.30 29.97
C ASP A 97 -3.23 -6.20 29.05
N TYR A 98 -3.14 -6.49 27.76
CA TYR A 98 -2.74 -5.53 26.74
C TYR A 98 -3.92 -4.71 26.20
N GLY A 99 -5.16 -5.00 26.63
CA GLY A 99 -6.41 -4.42 26.13
C GLY A 99 -6.86 -4.99 24.77
N ILE A 100 -6.28 -6.11 24.36
CA ILE A 100 -6.65 -6.94 23.20
C ILE A 100 -6.53 -8.41 23.61
N ASP A 101 -7.31 -9.29 22.98
CA ASP A 101 -7.18 -10.74 23.19
C ASP A 101 -5.92 -11.25 22.47
N VAL A 102 -4.92 -11.66 23.24
CA VAL A 102 -3.66 -12.20 22.74
C VAL A 102 -3.23 -13.41 23.56
N ASN A 103 -2.92 -14.50 22.86
CA ASN A 103 -2.44 -15.74 23.45
C ASN A 103 -1.16 -16.19 22.75
N GLN A 104 -0.19 -16.73 23.49
CA GLN A 104 0.99 -17.36 22.91
C GLN A 104 0.61 -18.68 22.24
N LEU A 105 1.06 -18.92 21.01
CA LEU A 105 0.80 -20.14 20.24
C LEU A 105 2.03 -20.51 19.40
N ASN A 106 2.97 -21.25 20.00
CA ASN A 106 4.24 -21.62 19.37
C ASN A 106 4.20 -22.92 18.56
N ASP A 107 3.17 -23.75 18.69
CA ASP A 107 3.18 -25.11 18.14
C ASP A 107 3.38 -25.16 16.61
N MET A 108 2.81 -24.18 15.91
CA MET A 108 2.83 -24.08 14.44
C MET A 108 3.80 -23.01 13.91
N SER A 109 4.56 -22.36 14.79
CA SER A 109 5.23 -21.10 14.47
C SER A 109 6.34 -21.24 13.44
N VAL A 110 7.11 -22.35 13.52
CA VAL A 110 8.18 -22.65 12.56
C VAL A 110 7.58 -22.92 11.17
N THR A 111 6.55 -23.77 11.07
CA THR A 111 5.87 -24.06 9.81
C THR A 111 5.22 -22.82 9.19
N ALA A 112 4.61 -21.96 10.02
CA ALA A 112 4.05 -20.70 9.55
C ALA A 112 5.13 -19.77 9.01
N HIS A 113 6.25 -19.65 9.71
CA HIS A 113 7.39 -18.83 9.30
C HIS A 113 8.04 -19.34 8.01
N ASP A 114 8.25 -20.64 7.88
CA ASP A 114 8.84 -21.24 6.68
C ASP A 114 7.95 -21.00 5.46
N LYS A 115 6.63 -21.11 5.62
CA LYS A 115 5.67 -20.75 4.57
C LYS A 115 5.78 -19.27 4.18
N LEU A 116 6.02 -18.36 5.12
CA LEU A 116 6.28 -16.96 4.79
C LEU A 116 7.56 -16.84 3.96
N LEU A 117 8.66 -17.48 4.38
CA LEU A 117 9.95 -17.46 3.68
C LEU A 117 9.90 -18.05 2.26
N GLU A 118 9.05 -19.04 2.02
CA GLU A 118 8.79 -19.58 0.68
C GLU A 118 7.99 -18.62 -0.21
N GLY A 119 7.24 -17.69 0.39
CA GLY A 119 6.45 -16.67 -0.28
C GLY A 119 7.15 -15.30 -0.32
N ASN A 120 6.45 -14.27 0.15
CA ASN A 120 6.96 -12.90 0.18
C ASN A 120 7.85 -12.59 1.41
N GLY A 121 7.98 -13.54 2.35
CA GLY A 121 8.78 -13.41 3.56
C GLY A 121 8.14 -12.64 4.71
N LEU A 122 6.95 -12.05 4.52
CA LEU A 122 6.37 -11.07 5.43
C LEU A 122 4.97 -11.44 5.92
N PHE A 123 4.04 -11.85 5.03
CA PHE A 123 2.65 -12.10 5.39
C PHE A 123 1.90 -13.11 4.50
N ASP A 124 0.76 -13.62 5.00
CA ASP A 124 -0.25 -14.39 4.26
C ASP A 124 -1.66 -14.02 4.74
N PHE A 125 -2.59 -13.73 3.84
CA PHE A 125 -3.97 -13.34 4.16
C PHE A 125 -4.83 -14.46 4.77
N TYR A 126 -4.54 -15.71 4.42
CA TYR A 126 -5.42 -16.86 4.65
C TYR A 126 -4.65 -18.04 5.23
N TYR A 127 -3.95 -17.80 6.34
CA TYR A 127 -3.33 -18.87 7.10
C TYR A 127 -4.38 -19.62 7.93
N LYS A 128 -4.51 -20.92 7.67
CA LYS A 128 -5.53 -21.75 8.29
C LYS A 128 -5.05 -22.28 9.65
N ILE A 129 -5.75 -21.92 10.72
CA ILE A 129 -5.64 -22.54 12.03
C ILE A 129 -7.00 -23.14 12.37
N LYS A 130 -7.05 -24.46 12.55
CA LYS A 130 -8.30 -25.23 12.68
C LYS A 130 -9.27 -24.92 11.53
N ASN A 131 -10.47 -24.39 11.82
CA ASN A 131 -11.51 -24.12 10.84
C ASN A 131 -11.58 -22.65 10.40
N HIS A 132 -10.62 -21.82 10.81
CA HIS A 132 -10.62 -20.39 10.54
C HIS A 132 -9.37 -19.92 9.81
N GLN A 133 -9.55 -18.86 9.02
CA GLN A 133 -8.46 -18.13 8.38
C GLN A 133 -8.01 -16.97 9.26
N TYR A 134 -6.71 -16.81 9.40
CA TYR A 134 -6.04 -15.75 10.13
C TYR A 134 -5.07 -15.03 9.19
N TYR A 135 -4.94 -13.71 9.39
CA TYR A 135 -3.85 -12.96 8.80
C TYR A 135 -2.54 -13.36 9.47
N LEU A 136 -1.61 -13.93 8.72
CA LEU A 136 -0.29 -14.32 9.20
C LEU A 136 0.71 -13.23 8.87
N GLN A 137 1.55 -12.83 9.83
CA GLN A 137 2.66 -11.91 9.58
C GLN A 137 3.87 -12.24 10.45
N SER A 138 5.08 -12.10 9.90
CA SER A 138 6.31 -12.04 10.69
C SER A 138 6.69 -10.61 11.06
N TYR A 139 7.23 -10.41 12.25
CA TYR A 139 7.80 -9.13 12.69
C TYR A 139 9.13 -9.33 13.42
N SER A 140 9.94 -8.28 13.38
CA SER A 140 11.24 -8.17 14.05
C SER A 140 11.31 -6.89 14.89
N GLU A 141 12.33 -6.79 15.73
CA GLU A 141 12.63 -5.63 16.55
C GLU A 141 12.74 -4.35 15.71
N GLN A 142 13.42 -4.40 14.58
CA GLN A 142 13.55 -3.25 13.67
C GLN A 142 12.20 -2.80 13.10
N SER A 143 11.28 -3.74 12.86
CA SER A 143 9.94 -3.44 12.32
C SER A 143 8.94 -2.97 13.37
N VAL A 144 9.28 -3.01 14.66
CA VAL A 144 8.42 -2.55 15.77
C VAL A 144 8.98 -1.29 16.43
N ASN A 145 10.30 -1.22 16.62
CA ASN A 145 10.99 -0.05 17.16
C ASN A 145 11.24 1.00 16.05
N ILE A 146 10.17 1.73 15.69
CA ILE A 146 10.21 2.68 14.57
C ILE A 146 10.88 3.98 14.95
N SER A 147 12.09 4.20 14.41
CA SER A 147 12.85 5.44 14.57
C SER A 147 12.84 6.34 13.34
N ASP A 148 12.49 5.81 12.17
CA ASP A 148 12.52 6.50 10.87
C ASP A 148 11.25 6.19 10.06
N MET A 149 10.74 7.19 9.35
CA MET A 149 9.57 7.08 8.45
C MET A 149 9.81 6.21 7.21
N LEU A 150 11.08 5.93 6.89
CA LEU A 150 11.48 5.09 5.77
C LEU A 150 11.33 3.60 6.04
N ILE A 151 11.29 3.20 7.32
CA ILE A 151 11.09 1.81 7.70
C ILE A 151 9.59 1.56 7.69
N THR A 152 9.13 0.59 6.88
CA THR A 152 7.73 0.13 6.94
C THR A 152 7.50 -0.59 8.26
N PRO A 153 6.68 -0.03 9.18
CA PRO A 153 6.39 -0.67 10.45
C PRO A 153 5.56 -1.93 10.26
N ALA A 154 5.81 -2.94 11.10
CA ALA A 154 5.00 -4.16 11.16
C ALA A 154 3.52 -3.86 11.37
N ILE A 155 3.19 -2.84 12.19
CA ILE A 155 1.80 -2.45 12.42
C ILE A 155 1.16 -1.79 11.18
N THR A 156 1.92 -0.98 10.44
CA THR A 156 1.43 -0.36 9.20
C THR A 156 1.17 -1.42 8.14
N LEU A 157 2.07 -2.39 7.99
CA LEU A 157 1.86 -3.53 7.10
C LEU A 157 0.62 -4.33 7.50
N ALA A 158 0.49 -4.71 8.77
CA ALA A 158 -0.69 -5.45 9.25
C ALA A 158 -2.00 -4.71 8.95
N TYR A 159 -2.02 -3.39 9.16
CA TYR A 159 -3.18 -2.55 8.92
C TYR A 159 -3.49 -2.37 7.43
N HIS A 160 -2.48 -2.33 6.57
CA HIS A 160 -2.61 -2.29 5.11
C HIS A 160 -3.18 -3.61 4.58
N GLU A 161 -2.54 -4.73 4.92
CA GLU A 161 -2.93 -6.04 4.39
C GLU A 161 -4.29 -6.50 4.94
N ALA A 162 -4.59 -6.20 6.21
CA ALA A 162 -5.93 -6.45 6.75
C ALA A 162 -7.01 -5.62 6.04
N PHE A 163 -6.68 -4.45 5.49
CA PHE A 163 -7.60 -3.67 4.68
C PHE A 163 -7.87 -4.33 3.33
N HIS A 164 -6.89 -5.00 2.70
CA HIS A 164 -7.16 -5.82 1.51
C HIS A 164 -8.14 -6.98 1.79
N ILE A 165 -8.11 -7.57 2.99
CA ILE A 165 -9.14 -8.55 3.41
C ILE A 165 -10.52 -7.89 3.48
N TYR A 166 -10.62 -6.67 3.99
CA TYR A 166 -11.87 -5.90 3.98
C TYR A 166 -12.35 -5.62 2.54
N GLN A 167 -11.47 -5.10 1.69
CA GLN A 167 -11.75 -4.82 0.28
C GLN A 167 -12.25 -6.06 -0.47
N HIS A 168 -11.63 -7.22 -0.24
CA HIS A 168 -12.04 -8.48 -0.87
C HIS A 168 -13.51 -8.81 -0.60
N ASN A 169 -14.01 -8.48 0.59
CA ASN A 169 -15.38 -8.78 1.02
C ASN A 169 -16.37 -7.65 0.66
N ALA A 170 -15.93 -6.39 0.76
CA ALA A 170 -16.81 -5.23 0.66
C ALA A 170 -16.85 -4.62 -0.75
N PHE A 171 -15.75 -4.68 -1.51
CA PHE A 171 -15.63 -3.94 -2.78
C PHE A 171 -16.15 -4.77 -3.94
N LYS A 172 -17.04 -4.16 -4.73
CA LYS A 172 -17.36 -4.64 -6.07
C LYS A 172 -16.19 -4.34 -6.99
N GLN A 173 -15.90 -5.27 -7.89
CA GLN A 173 -14.87 -5.08 -8.91
C GLN A 173 -15.37 -4.07 -9.97
N PRO A 174 -14.60 -3.01 -10.26
CA PRO A 174 -14.95 -2.10 -11.34
C PRO A 174 -15.06 -2.81 -12.69
N ALA A 175 -15.97 -2.33 -13.55
CA ALA A 175 -16.16 -2.90 -14.87
C ALA A 175 -14.90 -2.72 -15.73
N GLY A 176 -14.47 -3.78 -16.41
CA GLY A 176 -13.28 -3.76 -17.27
C GLY A 176 -11.95 -3.72 -16.52
N ARG A 177 -11.93 -3.77 -15.18
CA ARG A 177 -10.70 -3.91 -14.40
C ARG A 177 -9.90 -5.13 -14.86
N ASP A 178 -8.61 -4.94 -15.04
CA ASP A 178 -7.64 -6.02 -15.26
C ASP A 178 -6.30 -5.65 -14.62
N GLN A 179 -5.46 -6.62 -14.30
CA GLN A 179 -4.16 -6.36 -13.67
C GLN A 179 -3.06 -7.03 -14.48
N LEU A 180 -2.01 -6.26 -14.77
CA LEU A 180 -0.78 -6.84 -15.32
C LEU A 180 -0.10 -7.70 -14.25
N ASP A 181 0.30 -8.90 -14.66
CA ASP A 181 1.21 -9.72 -13.87
C ASP A 181 2.58 -9.00 -13.73
N PHE A 182 3.28 -9.25 -12.63
CA PHE A 182 4.52 -8.52 -12.29
C PHE A 182 5.65 -8.71 -13.31
N ASP A 183 5.67 -9.83 -14.04
CA ASP A 183 6.61 -10.10 -15.13
C ASP A 183 6.17 -9.51 -16.48
N GLU A 184 5.00 -8.86 -16.52
CA GLU A 184 4.41 -8.26 -17.73
C GLU A 184 4.35 -6.73 -17.70
N PHE A 185 5.00 -6.06 -16.73
CA PHE A 185 5.01 -4.60 -16.64
C PHE A 185 5.61 -3.88 -17.85
N TRP A 186 6.42 -4.57 -18.65
CA TRP A 186 6.90 -4.07 -19.95
C TRP A 186 5.77 -3.80 -20.96
N LYS A 187 4.57 -4.37 -20.76
CA LYS A 187 3.37 -4.11 -21.58
C LYS A 187 2.70 -2.78 -21.26
N TYR A 188 2.98 -2.21 -20.10
CA TYR A 188 2.39 -0.94 -19.68
C TYR A 188 3.02 0.22 -20.51
N PRO A 189 2.22 1.16 -21.04
CA PRO A 189 2.75 2.27 -21.85
C PRO A 189 3.65 3.18 -21.01
N LEU A 190 4.92 3.35 -21.40
CA LEU A 190 5.91 4.15 -20.67
C LEU A 190 6.80 4.99 -21.61
N ASP A 191 6.22 5.55 -22.66
CA ASP A 191 6.93 6.57 -23.46
C ASP A 191 7.19 7.85 -22.66
N GLU A 192 8.01 8.75 -23.22
CA GLU A 192 8.45 9.97 -22.50
C GLU A 192 7.27 10.88 -22.11
N GLU A 193 6.23 10.99 -22.94
CA GLU A 193 5.07 11.82 -22.63
C GLU A 193 4.25 11.21 -21.49
N MET A 194 4.02 9.90 -21.51
CA MET A 194 3.36 9.18 -20.42
C MET A 194 4.12 9.31 -19.09
N VAL A 195 5.43 9.12 -19.11
CA VAL A 195 6.26 9.27 -17.90
C VAL A 195 6.25 10.72 -17.41
N THR A 196 6.24 11.71 -18.32
CA THR A 196 6.12 13.13 -17.95
C THR A 196 4.84 13.41 -17.19
N LEU A 197 3.70 12.91 -17.68
CA LEU A 197 2.39 13.06 -17.03
C LEU A 197 2.38 12.41 -15.63
N LYS A 198 2.94 11.20 -15.51
CA LYS A 198 3.04 10.47 -14.24
C LYS A 198 3.90 11.21 -13.22
N VAL A 199 5.07 11.69 -13.62
CA VAL A 199 5.97 12.46 -12.75
C VAL A 199 5.32 13.78 -12.34
N MET A 200 4.64 14.46 -13.26
CA MET A 200 3.90 15.69 -12.97
C MET A 200 2.81 15.45 -11.92
N LEU A 201 2.02 14.39 -12.08
CA LEU A 201 0.97 14.02 -11.13
C LEU A 201 1.53 13.77 -9.72
N LEU A 202 2.55 12.93 -9.61
CA LEU A 202 3.20 12.62 -8.32
C LEU A 202 3.81 13.88 -7.70
N ALA A 203 4.48 14.72 -8.50
CA ALA A 203 5.14 15.92 -7.98
C ALA A 203 4.13 16.94 -7.44
N LEU A 204 2.98 17.12 -8.11
CA LEU A 204 1.87 17.95 -7.62
C LEU A 204 1.38 17.51 -6.24
N MET A 205 1.30 16.19 -6.02
CA MET A 205 0.70 15.57 -4.84
C MET A 205 1.72 15.18 -3.75
N SER A 206 3.02 15.34 -4.00
CA SER A 206 4.10 14.77 -3.17
C SER A 206 4.07 15.13 -1.68
N ASP A 207 3.47 16.26 -1.32
CA ASP A 207 3.39 16.74 0.07
C ASP A 207 1.99 16.51 0.71
N LEU A 208 1.10 15.75 0.05
CA LEU A 208 -0.14 15.30 0.67
C LEU A 208 0.15 14.14 1.66
N PRO A 209 -0.55 14.05 2.81
CA PRO A 209 -1.65 14.90 3.28
C PRO A 209 -1.20 16.04 4.21
N ASN A 210 0.06 16.51 4.13
CA ASN A 210 0.58 17.53 5.05
C ASN A 210 0.06 18.95 4.75
N LYS A 211 -0.57 19.16 3.59
CA LYS A 211 -1.17 20.44 3.24
C LYS A 211 -2.55 20.60 3.87
N MET A 212 -2.77 21.73 4.53
CA MET A 212 -4.12 22.19 4.83
C MET A 212 -4.68 22.87 3.57
N LEU A 213 -5.70 22.26 2.96
CA LEU A 213 -6.36 22.76 1.76
C LEU A 213 -7.76 23.24 2.10
N ASN A 214 -8.17 24.37 1.52
CA ASN A 214 -9.59 24.74 1.49
C ASN A 214 -10.32 24.02 0.34
N SER A 215 -11.66 24.13 0.29
CA SER A 215 -12.46 23.43 -0.71
C SER A 215 -12.13 23.80 -2.16
N GLU A 216 -11.72 25.05 -2.44
CA GLU A 216 -11.33 25.50 -3.78
C GLU A 216 -9.98 24.90 -4.18
N GLU A 217 -8.99 24.90 -3.28
CA GLU A 217 -7.69 24.28 -3.49
C GLU A 217 -7.82 22.77 -3.70
N THR A 218 -8.63 22.10 -2.88
CA THR A 218 -8.95 20.68 -3.03
C THR A 218 -9.58 20.39 -4.39
N LEU A 219 -10.58 21.16 -4.80
CA LEU A 219 -11.20 21.02 -6.12
C LEU A 219 -10.19 21.23 -7.25
N GLN A 220 -9.28 22.20 -7.09
CA GLN A 220 -8.25 22.46 -8.09
C GLN A 220 -7.29 21.28 -8.25
N PHE A 221 -6.86 20.64 -7.16
CA PHE A 221 -6.07 19.40 -7.24
C PHE A 221 -6.84 18.26 -7.90
N ILE A 222 -8.13 18.09 -7.58
CA ILE A 222 -9.00 17.09 -8.23
C ILE A 222 -9.06 17.34 -9.74
N LYS A 223 -9.26 18.60 -10.19
CA LYS A 223 -9.27 18.96 -11.61
C LYS A 223 -7.93 18.67 -12.30
N GLN A 224 -6.82 18.99 -11.65
CA GLN A 224 -5.47 18.70 -12.18
C GLN A 224 -5.23 17.19 -12.33
N TYR A 225 -5.63 16.39 -11.34
CA TYR A 225 -5.61 14.93 -11.44
C TYR A 225 -6.42 14.43 -12.64
N ILE A 226 -7.67 14.89 -12.78
CA ILE A 226 -8.54 14.46 -13.88
C ILE A 226 -7.92 14.75 -15.25
N VAL A 227 -7.44 15.98 -15.45
CA VAL A 227 -6.85 16.38 -16.73
C VAL A 227 -5.59 15.58 -17.07
N LEU A 228 -4.72 15.32 -16.09
CA LEU A 228 -3.53 14.51 -16.31
C LEU A 228 -3.88 13.05 -16.59
N THR A 229 -4.81 12.46 -15.84
CA THR A 229 -5.25 11.07 -16.01
C THR A 229 -6.00 10.85 -17.33
N GLU A 230 -6.83 11.81 -17.74
CA GLU A 230 -7.50 11.79 -19.06
C GLU A 230 -6.48 11.83 -20.20
N GLU A 231 -5.46 12.68 -20.09
CA GLU A 231 -4.40 12.72 -21.08
C GLU A 231 -3.63 11.41 -21.13
N MET A 232 -3.31 10.80 -19.98
CA MET A 232 -2.68 9.46 -19.92
C MET A 232 -3.55 8.41 -20.63
N MET A 233 -4.86 8.36 -20.36
CA MET A 233 -5.75 7.43 -21.05
C MET A 233 -5.87 7.73 -22.56
N ARG A 234 -5.81 9.00 -22.96
CA ARG A 234 -5.88 9.41 -24.38
C ARG A 234 -4.64 8.97 -25.15
N ILE A 235 -3.45 9.06 -24.56
CA ILE A 235 -2.19 8.69 -25.22
C ILE A 235 -1.79 7.23 -25.00
N ASP A 236 -2.52 6.48 -24.18
CA ASP A 236 -2.29 5.06 -23.92
C ASP A 236 -2.18 4.27 -25.24
N SER A 237 -0.98 3.79 -25.55
CA SER A 237 -0.67 3.07 -26.79
C SER A 237 -1.12 1.61 -26.76
N SER A 238 -1.54 1.08 -25.61
CA SER A 238 -2.07 -0.28 -25.46
C SER A 238 -3.57 -0.38 -25.76
N ARG A 239 -4.27 0.75 -25.92
CA ARG A 239 -5.71 0.79 -26.17
C ARG A 239 -6.05 0.27 -27.58
N THR A 240 -7.22 -0.37 -27.68
CA THR A 240 -7.83 -0.81 -28.93
C THR A 240 -9.21 -0.19 -29.09
N GLY A 241 -9.24 1.05 -29.57
CA GLY A 241 -10.46 1.84 -29.74
C GLY A 241 -10.72 2.75 -28.54
N ASP A 242 -11.53 2.31 -27.59
CA ASP A 242 -11.98 3.11 -26.44
C ASP A 242 -10.93 3.20 -25.33
N ALA A 243 -10.93 4.29 -24.56
CA ALA A 243 -10.03 4.52 -23.43
C ALA A 243 -10.08 3.40 -22.37
N SER A 244 -11.25 2.77 -22.18
CA SER A 244 -11.45 1.67 -21.24
C SER A 244 -10.72 0.37 -21.61
N THR A 245 -10.17 0.29 -22.82
CA THR A 245 -9.48 -0.91 -23.31
C THR A 245 -7.98 -0.92 -23.00
N GLY A 246 -7.39 0.23 -22.68
CA GLY A 246 -5.95 0.39 -22.40
C GLY A 246 -5.55 0.10 -20.95
N TRP A 247 -4.27 -0.15 -20.72
CA TRP A 247 -3.71 -0.46 -19.40
C TRP A 247 -3.79 0.69 -18.40
N VAL A 248 -3.83 1.95 -18.82
CA VAL A 248 -4.07 3.07 -17.90
C VAL A 248 -5.45 2.89 -17.23
N TYR A 249 -6.49 2.60 -18.01
CA TYR A 249 -7.83 2.39 -17.44
C TYR A 249 -7.93 1.09 -16.66
N LYS A 250 -7.51 -0.03 -17.27
CA LYS A 250 -7.73 -1.37 -16.71
C LYS A 250 -6.92 -1.62 -15.44
N HIS A 251 -5.63 -1.27 -15.50
CA HIS A 251 -4.65 -1.58 -14.46
C HIS A 251 -4.43 -0.38 -13.53
N SER A 252 -4.04 0.78 -14.05
CA SER A 252 -3.66 1.91 -13.19
C SER A 252 -4.79 2.42 -12.30
N LEU A 253 -6.00 2.64 -12.85
CA LEU A 253 -7.15 3.07 -12.03
C LEU A 253 -7.56 2.00 -11.00
N GLY A 254 -7.36 0.72 -11.33
CA GLY A 254 -7.54 -0.39 -10.40
C GLY A 254 -6.53 -0.36 -9.25
N GLN A 255 -5.25 -0.15 -9.55
CA GLN A 255 -4.22 -0.04 -8.51
C GLN A 255 -4.43 1.19 -7.63
N GLU A 256 -4.85 2.33 -8.20
CA GLU A 256 -5.22 3.52 -7.40
C GLU A 256 -6.39 3.24 -6.45
N LEU A 257 -7.36 2.42 -6.87
CA LEU A 257 -8.45 2.00 -6.00
C LEU A 257 -7.96 1.08 -4.89
N PHE A 258 -7.30 -0.04 -5.22
CA PHE A 258 -7.00 -1.08 -4.23
C PHE A 258 -5.76 -0.74 -3.38
N GLU A 259 -4.62 -0.48 -4.00
CA GLU A 259 -3.38 -0.15 -3.29
C GLU A 259 -3.41 1.27 -2.73
N GLY A 260 -4.00 2.21 -3.48
CA GLY A 260 -4.13 3.58 -3.03
C GLY A 260 -5.04 3.74 -1.82
N SER A 261 -6.17 3.02 -1.75
CA SER A 261 -7.01 3.07 -0.54
C SER A 261 -6.37 2.37 0.66
N ALA A 262 -5.60 1.29 0.44
CA ALA A 262 -4.84 0.62 1.49
C ALA A 262 -3.73 1.52 2.05
N LEU A 263 -2.94 2.17 1.17
CA LEU A 263 -1.95 3.18 1.60
C LEU A 263 -2.62 4.36 2.30
N TYR A 264 -3.78 4.80 1.81
CA TYR A 264 -4.51 5.90 2.44
C TYR A 264 -4.85 5.60 3.91
N VAL A 265 -5.49 4.46 4.18
CA VAL A 265 -5.89 4.12 5.55
C VAL A 265 -4.67 3.84 6.43
N ASP A 266 -3.61 3.24 5.91
CA ASP A 266 -2.40 2.94 6.69
C ASP A 266 -1.62 4.21 7.06
N VAL A 267 -1.53 5.19 6.15
CA VAL A 267 -0.78 6.41 6.41
C VAL A 267 -1.54 7.24 7.44
N MET A 268 -2.87 7.35 7.32
CA MET A 268 -3.69 8.05 8.30
C MET A 268 -3.61 7.41 9.69
N MET A 269 -3.67 6.08 9.79
CA MET A 269 -3.46 5.37 11.05
C MET A 269 -2.06 5.62 11.60
N SER A 270 -1.02 5.47 10.77
CA SER A 270 0.36 5.56 11.23
C SER A 270 0.72 6.96 11.75
N ARG A 271 0.16 8.02 11.15
CA ARG A 271 0.32 9.40 11.62
C ARG A 271 -0.23 9.63 13.04
N GLU A 272 -1.22 8.86 13.45
CA GLU A 272 -1.82 8.92 14.79
C GLU A 272 -1.09 8.01 15.78
N VAL A 273 -0.77 6.79 15.35
CA VAL A 273 -0.27 5.72 16.24
C VAL A 273 1.24 5.74 16.42
N ILE A 274 2.00 6.20 15.42
CA ILE A 274 3.47 6.13 15.39
C ILE A 274 4.04 7.55 15.43
N ALA A 275 4.75 7.87 16.53
CA ALA A 275 5.22 9.23 16.78
C ALA A 275 6.12 9.79 15.67
N SER A 276 7.01 8.97 15.10
CA SER A 276 7.90 9.36 13.99
C SER A 276 7.16 9.57 12.66
N HIS A 277 5.89 9.14 12.54
CA HIS A 277 5.09 9.25 11.33
C HIS A 277 4.09 10.40 11.37
N LYS A 278 4.06 11.24 12.40
CA LYS A 278 3.06 12.32 12.56
C LYS A 278 2.81 13.17 11.31
N ASN A 279 3.86 13.42 10.51
CA ASN A 279 3.82 14.18 9.26
C ASN A 279 4.21 13.33 8.03
N LYS A 280 4.02 12.01 8.07
CA LYS A 280 4.36 11.12 6.96
C LYS A 280 3.52 11.48 5.71
N PRO A 281 4.14 11.88 4.57
CA PRO A 281 3.44 12.06 3.31
C PRO A 281 3.05 10.71 2.70
N PHE A 282 2.18 10.71 1.70
CA PHE A 282 1.92 9.51 0.88
C PHE A 282 3.15 9.13 0.04
N SER A 283 3.91 10.11 -0.44
CA SER A 283 5.14 9.93 -1.21
C SER A 283 6.36 10.33 -0.38
N LEU A 284 7.18 9.36 0.00
CA LEU A 284 8.44 9.63 0.73
C LEU A 284 9.56 10.07 -0.22
N LEU A 285 9.50 9.65 -1.48
CA LEU A 285 10.48 9.99 -2.48
C LEU A 285 10.07 11.23 -3.27
N ASN A 286 11.07 11.98 -3.74
CA ASN A 286 10.85 13.03 -4.72
C ASN A 286 10.79 12.44 -6.13
N PRO A 287 9.62 12.48 -6.81
CA PRO A 287 9.43 11.90 -8.14
C PRO A 287 10.24 12.60 -9.23
N LEU A 288 10.80 13.78 -8.96
CA LEU A 288 11.64 14.54 -9.89
C LEU A 288 13.10 14.05 -9.91
N ILE A 289 13.52 13.18 -8.99
CA ILE A 289 14.91 12.72 -8.89
C ILE A 289 15.04 11.24 -8.48
N LEU A 290 14.15 10.38 -8.97
CA LEU A 290 14.14 8.93 -8.71
C LEU A 290 15.40 8.21 -9.24
N ASP A 291 16.10 8.82 -10.19
CA ASP A 291 17.38 8.35 -10.75
C ASP A 291 18.61 8.71 -9.88
N LYS A 292 18.39 9.45 -8.79
CA LYS A 292 19.41 9.89 -7.84
C LYS A 292 19.19 9.25 -6.49
N GLU A 293 20.26 9.26 -5.69
CA GLU A 293 20.21 8.70 -4.35
C GLU A 293 19.33 9.56 -3.46
N GLN A 294 18.37 8.92 -2.81
CA GLN A 294 17.48 9.47 -1.80
C GLN A 294 17.50 8.48 -0.63
N TYR A 295 17.85 8.96 0.55
CA TYR A 295 17.90 8.14 1.76
C TYR A 295 18.76 6.86 1.64
N GLY A 296 19.89 6.96 0.92
CA GLY A 296 20.83 5.84 0.76
C GLY A 296 20.48 4.82 -0.32
N TYR A 297 19.40 5.02 -1.10
CA TYR A 297 19.08 4.17 -2.24
C TYR A 297 18.60 4.96 -3.47
N LYS A 298 18.59 4.31 -4.63
CA LYS A 298 18.08 4.88 -5.89
C LYS A 298 16.85 4.11 -6.32
N GLN A 299 15.73 4.79 -6.53
CA GLN A 299 14.47 4.14 -6.92
C GLN A 299 14.49 3.63 -8.37
N ILE A 300 15.19 4.33 -9.26
CA ILE A 300 15.33 3.94 -10.67
C ILE A 300 16.81 3.84 -11.01
N SER A 301 17.30 2.61 -11.15
CA SER A 301 18.68 2.32 -11.57
C SER A 301 18.76 1.45 -12.82
N SER A 302 17.63 0.87 -13.23
CA SER A 302 17.51 -0.05 -14.35
C SER A 302 16.17 0.10 -15.07
N LYS A 303 16.05 -0.57 -16.24
CA LYS A 303 14.78 -0.65 -16.98
C LYS A 303 13.67 -1.29 -16.15
N LYS A 304 13.99 -2.39 -15.45
CA LYS A 304 13.05 -3.12 -14.60
C LYS A 304 12.54 -2.24 -13.46
N ASP A 305 13.42 -1.46 -12.82
CA ASP A 305 13.01 -0.54 -11.74
C ASP A 305 12.07 0.54 -12.26
N LYS A 306 12.35 1.10 -13.45
CA LYS A 306 11.50 2.09 -14.11
C LYS A 306 10.12 1.51 -14.44
N GLU A 307 10.08 0.32 -15.04
CA GLU A 307 8.85 -0.39 -15.38
C GLU A 307 8.04 -0.70 -14.11
N GLN A 308 8.67 -1.30 -13.11
CA GLN A 308 8.07 -1.58 -11.81
C GLN A 308 7.48 -0.32 -11.15
N TYR A 309 8.24 0.78 -11.10
CA TYR A 309 7.77 1.98 -10.41
C TYR A 309 6.58 2.63 -11.15
N PHE A 310 6.70 2.87 -12.45
CA PHE A 310 5.67 3.61 -13.21
C PHE A 310 4.49 2.75 -13.69
N ALA A 311 4.63 1.42 -13.68
CA ALA A 311 3.55 0.48 -13.96
C ALA A 311 2.95 -0.15 -12.70
N PHE A 312 3.44 0.14 -11.48
CA PHE A 312 2.85 -0.41 -10.26
C PHE A 312 2.98 0.51 -9.06
N ASN A 313 4.20 0.76 -8.57
CA ASN A 313 4.40 1.38 -7.25
C ASN A 313 3.82 2.79 -7.15
N MET A 314 3.87 3.59 -8.22
CA MET A 314 3.36 4.97 -8.18
C MET A 314 1.87 5.07 -7.84
N PHE A 315 1.09 4.00 -8.08
CA PHE A 315 -0.37 4.02 -7.90
C PHE A 315 -0.79 3.96 -6.42
N TYR A 316 0.11 3.51 -5.55
CA TYR A 316 -0.07 3.64 -4.11
C TYR A 316 -0.15 5.13 -3.76
N GLU A 317 0.86 5.90 -4.18
CA GLU A 317 1.00 7.32 -3.88
C GLU A 317 -0.08 8.17 -4.56
N SER A 318 -0.31 7.96 -5.86
CA SER A 318 -1.33 8.72 -6.60
C SER A 318 -2.75 8.36 -6.14
N GLY A 319 -3.02 7.07 -5.91
CA GLY A 319 -4.31 6.57 -5.42
C GLY A 319 -4.63 7.09 -4.02
N ALA A 320 -3.70 6.99 -3.07
CA ALA A 320 -3.91 7.53 -1.73
C ALA A 320 -4.15 9.05 -1.74
N SER A 321 -3.41 9.76 -2.59
CA SER A 321 -3.53 11.20 -2.74
C SER A 321 -4.91 11.62 -3.27
N ILE A 322 -5.41 10.98 -4.35
CA ILE A 322 -6.73 11.30 -4.88
C ILE A 322 -7.84 10.91 -3.91
N ILE A 323 -7.74 9.77 -3.23
CA ILE A 323 -8.73 9.33 -2.25
C ILE A 323 -8.78 10.30 -1.05
N TRP A 324 -7.62 10.76 -0.57
CA TRP A 324 -7.58 11.79 0.47
C TRP A 324 -8.23 13.09 0.00
N LEU A 325 -7.96 13.56 -1.23
CA LEU A 325 -8.59 14.75 -1.78
C LEU A 325 -10.12 14.61 -1.87
N LEU A 326 -10.62 13.45 -2.32
CA LEU A 326 -12.05 13.15 -2.34
C LEU A 326 -12.64 13.23 -0.93
N HIS A 327 -11.97 12.63 0.06
CA HIS A 327 -12.42 12.70 1.44
C HIS A 327 -12.42 14.14 1.98
N GLN A 328 -11.37 14.94 1.73
CA GLN A 328 -11.33 16.35 2.10
C GLN A 328 -12.43 17.18 1.43
N TYR A 329 -12.86 16.78 0.23
CA TYR A 329 -13.97 17.42 -0.48
C TYR A 329 -15.34 17.04 0.10
N GLY A 330 -15.41 16.09 1.03
CA GLY A 330 -16.65 15.62 1.65
C GLY A 330 -17.30 14.43 0.96
N VAL A 331 -16.55 13.70 0.12
CA VAL A 331 -17.03 12.46 -0.50
C VAL A 331 -17.14 11.37 0.55
N ASP A 332 -18.29 10.69 0.58
CA ASP A 332 -18.43 9.41 1.26
C ASP A 332 -17.62 8.33 0.51
N LEU A 333 -16.51 7.91 1.10
CA LEU A 333 -15.59 6.92 0.51
C LEU A 333 -16.25 5.56 0.27
N LYS A 334 -17.39 5.25 0.91
CA LYS A 334 -18.16 4.03 0.59
C LYS A 334 -18.64 3.95 -0.85
N GLN A 335 -18.68 5.07 -1.57
CA GLN A 335 -18.96 5.07 -2.99
C GLN A 335 -17.91 4.25 -3.78
N LEU A 336 -16.66 4.20 -3.32
CA LEU A 336 -15.59 3.41 -3.95
C LEU A 336 -15.82 1.89 -3.82
N GLU A 337 -16.55 1.45 -2.79
CA GLU A 337 -16.92 0.04 -2.60
C GLU A 337 -17.89 -0.46 -3.67
N ASN A 338 -18.57 0.44 -4.39
CA ASN A 338 -19.56 0.09 -5.39
C ASN A 338 -18.99 -0.15 -6.81
N GLY A 339 -17.68 -0.34 -6.93
CA GLY A 339 -17.03 -0.63 -8.21
C GLY A 339 -16.75 0.62 -9.04
N HIS A 340 -16.64 1.78 -8.38
CA HIS A 340 -16.20 3.02 -9.00
C HIS A 340 -14.70 3.24 -8.74
N TYR A 341 -13.96 3.61 -9.77
CA TYR A 341 -12.60 4.10 -9.58
C TYR A 341 -12.62 5.48 -8.89
N PRO A 342 -11.58 5.84 -8.11
CA PRO A 342 -11.41 7.21 -7.63
C PRO A 342 -11.52 8.24 -8.75
N TYR A 343 -10.97 7.92 -9.92
CA TYR A 343 -11.11 8.71 -11.14
C TYR A 343 -12.57 9.02 -11.54
N SER A 344 -13.47 8.04 -11.46
CA SER A 344 -14.87 8.24 -11.87
C SER A 344 -15.57 9.27 -10.97
N ILE A 345 -15.39 9.15 -9.65
CA ILE A 345 -15.96 10.08 -8.67
C ILE A 345 -15.32 11.47 -8.80
N ALA A 346 -13.99 11.51 -8.93
CA ALA A 346 -13.24 12.75 -9.14
C ALA A 346 -13.70 13.49 -10.41
N LYS A 347 -14.02 12.76 -11.49
CA LYS A 347 -14.49 13.35 -12.76
C LYS A 347 -15.86 14.01 -12.59
N GLU A 348 -16.77 13.36 -11.89
CA GLU A 348 -18.11 13.90 -11.59
C GLU A 348 -18.01 15.17 -10.74
N ILE A 349 -17.12 15.20 -9.74
CA ILE A 349 -16.87 16.37 -8.89
C ILE A 349 -16.21 17.51 -9.65
N ALA A 350 -15.18 17.18 -10.45
CA ALA A 350 -14.45 18.17 -11.24
C ALA A 350 -15.39 18.92 -12.19
N ASN A 351 -16.32 18.18 -12.81
CA ASN A 351 -17.32 18.66 -13.76
C ASN A 351 -16.75 19.69 -14.75
N ILE A 352 -15.56 19.40 -15.28
CA ILE A 352 -14.85 20.27 -16.21
C ILE A 352 -15.34 20.01 -17.64
N SER A 353 -15.56 21.08 -18.41
CA SER A 353 -15.86 20.95 -19.83
C SER A 353 -14.62 20.48 -20.61
N GLU A 354 -14.80 19.93 -21.81
CA GLU A 354 -13.66 19.56 -22.67
C GLU A 354 -12.75 20.76 -22.97
N LEU A 355 -13.34 21.95 -23.16
CA LEU A 355 -12.59 23.18 -23.43
C LEU A 355 -11.77 23.62 -22.21
N ASP A 356 -12.35 23.55 -21.01
CA ASP A 356 -11.65 23.89 -19.77
C ASP A 356 -10.56 22.85 -19.45
N SER A 357 -10.81 21.57 -19.74
CA SER A 357 -9.83 20.50 -19.63
C SER A 357 -8.61 20.77 -20.53
N TYR A 358 -8.85 21.15 -21.79
CA TYR A 358 -7.81 21.54 -22.73
C TYR A 358 -6.98 22.73 -22.22
N TYR A 359 -7.63 23.80 -21.77
CA TYR A 359 -6.92 24.98 -21.27
C TYR A 359 -6.13 24.69 -19.99
N LEU A 360 -6.71 23.93 -19.06
CA LEU A 360 -6.01 23.53 -17.84
C LEU A 360 -4.78 22.67 -18.17
N LEU A 361 -4.88 21.70 -19.09
CA LEU A 361 -3.73 20.90 -19.52
C LEU A 361 -2.65 21.79 -20.15
N ARG A 362 -3.05 22.69 -21.05
CA ARG A 362 -2.14 23.64 -21.70
C ARG A 362 -1.40 24.49 -20.66
N ASP A 363 -2.12 25.01 -19.68
CA ASP A 363 -1.55 25.88 -18.65
C ASP A 363 -0.62 25.08 -17.72
N LEU A 364 -0.97 23.83 -17.36
CA LEU A 364 -0.08 22.91 -16.65
C LEU A 364 1.22 22.67 -17.43
N LYS A 365 1.14 22.44 -18.76
CA LYS A 365 2.30 22.24 -19.65
C LYS A 365 3.25 23.46 -19.70
N GLN A 366 2.79 24.64 -19.29
CA GLN A 366 3.59 25.87 -19.24
C GLN A 366 4.25 26.13 -17.88
N THR A 367 3.92 25.34 -16.85
CA THR A 367 4.47 25.52 -15.51
C THR A 367 5.95 25.11 -15.41
N ALA A 368 6.68 25.70 -14.46
CA ALA A 368 8.04 25.26 -14.14
C ALA A 368 8.08 23.79 -13.67
N LEU A 369 7.03 23.32 -12.99
CA LEU A 369 6.92 21.94 -12.54
C LEU A 369 6.84 20.96 -13.72
N TRP A 370 6.07 21.29 -14.76
CA TRP A 370 6.02 20.50 -15.98
C TRP A 370 7.39 20.38 -16.64
N GLN A 371 8.14 21.49 -16.74
CA GLN A 371 9.49 21.48 -17.30
C GLN A 371 10.42 20.56 -16.51
N GLN A 372 10.33 20.56 -15.17
CA GLN A 372 11.09 19.65 -14.31
C GLN A 372 10.65 18.18 -14.48
N ALA A 373 9.33 17.92 -14.61
CA ALA A 373 8.79 16.60 -14.85
C ALA A 373 9.27 16.04 -16.20
N ALA A 374 9.20 16.83 -17.28
CA ALA A 374 9.67 16.45 -18.62
C ALA A 374 11.19 16.18 -18.63
N GLN A 375 11.97 17.03 -17.95
CA GLN A 375 13.41 16.79 -17.80
C GLN A 375 13.70 15.49 -17.04
N SER A 376 12.88 15.15 -16.05
CA SER A 376 13.03 13.92 -15.26
C SER A 376 12.62 12.69 -16.06
N ALA A 377 11.49 12.75 -16.77
CA ALA A 377 11.07 11.71 -17.70
C ALA A 377 12.14 11.41 -18.75
N LYS A 378 12.75 12.44 -19.35
CA LYS A 378 13.88 12.28 -20.28
C LYS A 378 15.09 11.60 -19.64
N ARG A 379 15.39 11.89 -18.36
CA ARG A 379 16.47 11.18 -17.64
C ARG A 379 16.10 9.72 -17.39
N TYR A 380 14.87 9.43 -17.01
CA TYR A 380 14.38 8.07 -16.81
C TYR A 380 14.33 7.26 -18.12
N GLY A 381 14.11 7.93 -19.26
CA GLY A 381 14.17 7.33 -20.59
C GLY A 381 15.54 6.75 -20.98
N LYS A 382 16.61 7.04 -20.23
CA LYS A 382 17.92 6.37 -20.40
C LYS A 382 17.87 4.89 -20.02
N PHE A 383 16.85 4.46 -19.28
CA PHE A 383 16.62 3.09 -18.85
C PHE A 383 15.57 2.37 -19.72
N ASN A 384 15.59 2.59 -21.04
CA ASN A 384 14.65 2.01 -22.01
C ASN A 384 15.13 0.68 -22.59
#